data_AF-A0A3C0YB85-F1
#
_entry.id   AF-A0A3C0YB85-F1
#
_cell.length_a   1.000
_cell.length_b   1.000
_cell.length_c   1.000
_cell.angle_alpha   90.00
_cell.angle_beta   90.00
_cell.angle_gamma   90.00
#
_symmetry.space_group_name_H-M   'P 1'
#
loop_
_entity.id
_entity.type
_entity.pdbx_description
1 polymer ?
#
loop_
_entity_poly.entity_id
_entity_poly.type
_entity_poly.pdbx_seq_one_letter_code
_entity_poly.pdbx_strand_id
1 'polypeptide(L)' 'MKKVVIATRESRLALWQAEHVKALLESRLGWQVDLLGMTTQG' A
#
# COMPACT_ATOMS: atom_id res chain seq x y z
N MET A 1 0.53 -6.41 17.17
CA MET A 1 0.35 -5.50 16.03
C MET A 1 1.02 -6.11 14.82
N LYS A 2 0.27 -6.41 13.75
CA LYS A 2 0.86 -7.03 12.56
C LYS A 2 1.39 -5.93 11.63
N LYS A 3 2.63 -6.09 11.16
CA LYS A 3 3.26 -5.16 10.22
C LYS A 3 3.29 -5.78 8.83
N VAL A 4 2.87 -5.02 7.82
CA VAL A 4 2.86 -5.44 6.42
C VAL A 4 3.41 -4.33 5.52
N VAL A 5 4.01 -4.71 4.41
CA VAL A 5 4.51 -3.78 3.38
C VAL A 5 3.78 -4.09 2.09
N ILE A 6 3.17 -3.08 1.46
CA ILE A 6 2.53 -3.19 0.15
C ILE A 6 3.52 -2.69 -0.90
N ALA A 7 3.99 -3.57 -1.77
CA ALA A 7 4.72 -3.19 -2.97
C ALA A 7 3.73 -2.73 -4.07
N THR A 8 3.96 -1.56 -4.65
CA THR A 8 3.07 -0.98 -5.68
C THR A 8 3.84 -0.28 -6.79
N ARG A 9 3.26 -0.21 -7.99
CA ARG A 9 3.80 0.62 -9.08
C ARG A 9 3.73 2.10 -8.69
N GLU A 10 4.64 2.89 -9.24
CA GLU A 10 4.71 4.34 -9.00
C GLU A 10 3.71 5.16 -9.84
N SER A 11 2.88 4.51 -10.67
CA SER A 11 1.82 5.23 -11.38
C SER A 11 0.80 5.81 -10.39
N ARG A 12 0.26 6.98 -10.70
CA ARG A 12 -0.69 7.68 -9.82
C ARG A 12 -1.89 6.82 -9.43
N LEU A 13 -2.42 6.03 -10.36
CA LEU A 13 -3.54 5.12 -10.09
C LEU A 13 -3.13 4.00 -9.12
N ALA A 14 -1.95 3.39 -9.32
CA ALA A 14 -1.49 2.31 -8.46
C ALA A 14 -1.20 2.80 -7.03
N LEU A 15 -0.58 3.97 -6.88
CA LEU A 15 -0.40 4.61 -5.57
C LEU A 15 -1.73 4.90 -4.89
N TRP A 16 -2.72 5.45 -5.62
CA TRP A 16 -4.05 5.69 -5.06
C TRP A 16 -4.73 4.41 -4.60
N GLN A 17 -4.64 3.33 -5.38
CA GLN A 17 -5.16 2.01 -5.00
C GLN A 17 -4.45 1.46 -3.76
N ALA A 18 -3.12 1.59 -3.67
CA ALA A 18 -2.33 1.12 -2.54
C ALA A 18 -2.66 1.88 -1.24
N GLU A 19 -2.81 3.21 -1.32
CA GLU A 19 -3.26 4.04 -0.19
C GLU A 19 -4.67 3.67 0.26
N HIS A 20 -5.59 3.39 -0.68
CA HIS A 20 -6.93 2.94 -0.36
C HIS A 20 -6.92 1.61 0.44
N VAL A 21 -6.12 0.63 0.00
CA VAL A 21 -5.99 -0.65 0.72
C VAL A 21 -5.32 -0.46 2.08
N LYS A 22 -4.27 0.37 2.16
CA LYS A 22 -3.62 0.74 3.42
C LYS A 22 -4.63 1.28 4.43
N ALA A 23 -5.44 2.27 4.04
CA ALA A 23 -6.43 2.87 4.92
C ALA A 23 -7.45 1.84 5.44
N LEU A 24 -7.86 0.88 4.62
CA LEU A 24 -8.77 -0.20 5.04
C LEU A 24 -8.13 -1.16 6.05
N LEU A 25 -6.87 -1.53 5.85
CA LEU A 25 -6.15 -2.42 6.75
C LEU A 25 -5.85 -1.75 8.10
N GLU A 26 -5.45 -0.49 8.08
CA GLU A 26 -5.21 0.31 9.29
C GLU A 26 -6.51 0.52 10.07
N SER A 27 -7.59 0.92 9.40
CA SER A 27 -8.88 1.22 10.07
C SER A 27 -9.63 -0.01 10.57
N ARG A 28 -9.64 -1.12 9.82
CA ARG A 28 -10.46 -2.30 10.17
C ARG A 28 -9.72 -3.31 11.02
N LEU A 29 -8.41 -3.42 10.84
CA LEU A 29 -7.60 -4.47 11.47
C LEU A 29 -6.57 -3.92 12.46
N GLY A 30 -6.34 -2.59 12.49
CA GLY A 30 -5.31 -1.97 13.34
C GLY A 30 -3.89 -2.43 12.97
N TRP A 31 -3.67 -2.80 11.71
CA TRP A 31 -2.35 -3.21 11.22
C TRP A 31 -1.47 -1.98 10.97
N GLN A 32 -0.15 -2.16 11.04
CA GLN A 32 0.79 -1.16 10.57
C GLN A 32 1.14 -1.45 9.11
N VAL A 33 0.88 -0.51 8.21
CA VAL A 33 1.05 -0.71 6.77
C VAL A 33 1.98 0.35 6.17
N ASP A 34 3.06 -0.12 5.56
CA ASP A 34 3.99 0.72 4.81
C ASP A 34 3.81 0.50 3.31
N LEU A 35 4.03 1.54 2.49
CA LEU A 35 4.03 1.43 1.03
C LEU A 35 5.46 1.43 0.49
N LEU A 36 5.76 0.52 -0.43
CA LEU A 36 7.01 0.44 -1.17
C LEU A 36 6.73 0.67 -2.65
N GLY A 37 7.06 1.86 -3.14
CA GLY A 37 7.00 2.19 -4.56
C GLY A 37 8.03 1.40 -5.35
N MET A 38 7.64 0.90 -6.51
CA MET A 38 8.50 0.16 -7.44
C MET A 38 8.30 0.64 -8.86
N THR A 39 9.39 0.90 -9.57
CA THR A 39 9.40 1.09 -11.01
C THR A 39 9.36 -0.28 -11.70
N THR A 40 8.42 -0.49 -12.61
CA THR A 40 8.36 -1.70 -13.45
C THR A 40 8.79 -1.35 -14.87
N GLN A 41 9.31 -2.32 -15.64
CA GLN A 41 9.79 -2.07 -17.01
C GLN A 41 8.68 -1.80 -18.04
N GLY A 42 7.41 -1.96 -17.65
CA GLY A 42 6.23 -1.76 -18.51
C GLY A 42 5.16 -2.76 -18.16
#